data_AF-A0A1Z3U2D4-F1
#
_entry.id   AF-A0A1Z3U2D4-F1
#
_cell.length_a   1.000
_cell.length_b   1.000
_cell.length_c   1.000
_cell.angle_alpha   90.00
_cell.angle_beta   90.00
_cell.angle_gamma   90.00
#
_symmetry.space_group_name_H-M   'P 1'
#
loop_
_entity.id
_entity.type
_entity.pdbx_description
1 polymer ?
#
loop_
_entity_poly.entity_id
_entity_poly.type
_entity_poly.pdbx_seq_one_letter_code
_entity_poly.pdbx_strand_id
1 'polypeptide(L)' 'MDQLTNRLEGITHHPYAFSMVCFLIYFIAGLLIFTASVFIMYRNVSLVEKFVTILILSIVMAIALSGITLFIVL' A
#
# COMPACT_ATOMS: atom_id res chain seq x y z
N MET A 1 -13.67 -14.54 -32.76
CA MET A 1 -12.87 -13.53 -32.02
C MET A 1 -13.22 -13.50 -30.53
N ASP A 2 -14.16 -14.35 -30.09
CA ASP A 2 -14.77 -14.33 -28.76
C ASP A 2 -13.92 -14.92 -27.63
N GLN A 3 -12.97 -15.80 -27.95
CA GLN A 3 -12.14 -16.45 -26.94
C GLN A 3 -11.05 -15.51 -26.40
N LEU A 4 -10.54 -14.61 -27.25
CA LEU A 4 -9.53 -13.63 -26.84
C LEU A 4 -10.17 -12.51 -25.99
N THR A 5 -11.38 -12.06 -26.35
CA THR A 5 -12.14 -11.05 -25.60
C THR A 5 -12.56 -11.57 -24.22
N ASN A 6 -13.06 -12.81 -24.11
CA ASN A 6 -13.39 -13.44 -22.83
C ASN A 6 -12.16 -13.61 -21.91
N ARG A 7 -10.98 -13.87 -22.48
CA ARG A 7 -9.73 -13.94 -21.71
C ARG A 7 -9.22 -12.57 -21.28
N LEU A 8 -9.43 -11.54 -22.09
CA LEU A 8 -9.11 -10.16 -21.74
C LEU A 8 -10.03 -9.63 -20.64
N GLU A 9 -11.34 -9.92 -20.69
CA GLU A 9 -12.29 -9.56 -19.63
C GLU A 9 -11.94 -10.27 -18.31
N GLY A 10 -11.55 -11.55 -18.36
CA GLY A 10 -11.08 -12.28 -17.17
C GLY A 10 -9.83 -11.68 -16.50
N ILE A 11 -8.97 -11.01 -17.26
CA ILE A 11 -7.75 -10.35 -16.73
C ILE A 11 -8.03 -8.91 -16.27
N THR A 12 -8.95 -8.23 -16.95
CA THR A 12 -9.31 -6.82 -16.68
C THR A 12 -10.23 -6.69 -15.46
N HIS A 13 -10.92 -7.78 -15.08
CA HIS A 13 -11.69 -7.94 -13.83
C HIS A 13 -10.86 -8.45 -12.64
N HIS A 14 -9.55 -8.20 -12.56
CA HIS A 14 -8.78 -8.59 -11.38
C HIS A 14 -8.73 -7.47 -10.33
N PRO A 15 -9.65 -7.44 -9.34
CA PRO A 15 -9.58 -6.51 -8.20
C PRO A 15 -8.22 -6.56 -7.49
N TYR A 16 -7.51 -7.68 -7.63
CA TYR A 16 -6.14 -7.88 -7.14
C TYR A 16 -5.12 -6.95 -7.81
N ALA A 17 -5.19 -6.73 -9.12
CA ALA A 17 -4.26 -5.83 -9.82
C ALA A 17 -4.47 -4.38 -9.36
N PHE A 18 -5.74 -3.96 -9.24
CA PHE A 18 -6.10 -2.65 -8.68
C PHE A 18 -5.64 -2.51 -7.22
N SER A 19 -5.90 -3.52 -6.39
CA SER A 19 -5.46 -3.54 -4.99
C SER A 19 -3.94 -3.46 -4.84
N MET A 20 -3.17 -4.06 -5.76
CA MET A 20 -1.71 -4.01 -5.73
C MET A 20 -1.19 -2.60 -6.05
N VAL A 21 -1.81 -1.92 -7.01
CA VAL A 21 -1.49 -0.51 -7.33
C VAL A 21 -1.84 0.39 -6.15
N CYS A 22 -3.03 0.21 -5.55
CA CYS A 22 -3.44 0.93 -4.35
C CYS A 22 -2.48 0.69 -3.18
N PHE A 23 -2.07 -0.55 -2.94
CA PHE A 23 -1.08 -0.88 -1.93
C PHE A 23 0.22 -0.10 -2.13
N LEU A 24 0.74 -0.05 -3.36
CA LEU A 24 1.99 0.64 -3.67
C LEU A 24 1.88 2.15 -3.45
N ILE A 25 0.75 2.75 -3.83
CA ILE A 25 0.46 4.18 -3.58
C ILE A 25 0.39 4.45 -2.07
N TYR A 26 -0.37 3.64 -1.31
CA TYR A 26 -0.51 3.81 0.13
C TYR A 26 0.80 3.57 0.88
N PHE A 27 1.62 2.65 0.41
CA PHE A 27 2.93 2.39 0.98
C PHE A 27 3.87 3.58 0.79
N ILE A 28 3.95 4.16 -0.41
CA ILE A 28 4.77 5.34 -0.68
C ILE A 28 4.25 6.56 0.11
N ALA A 29 2.93 6.78 0.12
CA ALA A 29 2.33 7.85 0.89
C ALA A 29 2.61 7.71 2.40
N GLY A 30 2.48 6.48 2.94
CA GLY A 30 2.82 6.15 4.31
C GLY A 30 4.29 6.45 4.62
N LEU A 31 5.21 6.05 3.74
CA LEU A 31 6.64 6.34 3.92
C LEU A 31 6.90 7.84 4.05
N LEU A 32 6.29 8.67 3.19
CA LEU A 32 6.48 10.12 3.25
C LEU A 32 5.93 10.73 4.55
N ILE A 33 4.69 10.36 4.91
CA ILE A 33 4.03 10.89 6.11
C ILE A 33 4.79 10.45 7.37
N PHE A 34 5.05 9.15 7.51
CA PHE A 34 5.70 8.62 8.70
C PHE A 34 7.16 9.04 8.79
N THR A 35 7.87 9.25 7.68
CA THR A 35 9.22 9.83 7.74
C THR A 35 9.18 11.21 8.38
N ALA A 36 8.29 12.10 7.94
CA ALA A 36 8.15 13.42 8.54
C ALA A 36 7.75 13.32 10.03
N SER A 37 6.73 12.52 10.34
CA SER A 37 6.23 12.39 11.72
C SER A 37 7.26 11.79 12.68
N VAL A 38 7.94 10.70 12.29
CA VAL A 38 8.91 10.01 13.14
C VAL A 38 10.16 10.86 13.36
N PHE A 39 10.61 11.61 12.36
CA PHE A 39 11.75 12.52 12.54
C PHE A 39 11.45 13.67 13.49
N ILE A 40 10.22 14.20 13.47
CA ILE A 40 9.79 15.28 14.37
C ILE A 40 9.55 14.74 15.79
N MET A 41 8.81 13.63 15.91
CA MET A 41 8.32 13.13 17.19
C MET A 41 9.38 12.35 17.97
N TYR A 42 10.19 11.54 17.27
CA TYR A 42 11.22 10.71 17.89
C TYR A 42 12.62 11.32 17.72
N ARG A 43 12.83 12.53 18.25
CA ARG A 43 14.10 13.25 18.07
C ARG A 43 15.32 12.48 18.62
N ASN A 44 15.17 11.82 19.77
CA ASN A 44 16.26 11.17 20.52
C ASN A 44 16.47 9.67 20.22
N VAL A 45 15.70 9.10 19.30
CA VAL A 45 15.78 7.67 18.93
C VAL A 45 16.85 7.46 17.87
N SER A 46 17.48 6.28 17.83
CA SER A 46 18.50 5.98 16.82
C SER A 46 17.90 5.98 15.39
N LEU A 47 18.73 6.28 14.38
CA LEU A 47 18.26 6.29 12.98
C LEU A 47 17.70 4.93 12.52
N VAL A 48 18.28 3.84 13.03
CA VAL A 48 17.85 2.47 12.71
C VAL A 48 16.45 2.21 13.26
N GLU A 49 16.19 2.55 14.52
CA GLU A 49 14.87 2.39 15.13
C GLU A 49 13.81 3.26 14.43
N LYS A 50 14.16 4.48 14.00
CA LYS A 50 13.26 5.32 13.21
C LYS A 50 12.90 4.65 11.88
N PHE A 51 13.90 4.12 11.16
CA PHE A 51 13.68 3.47 9.88
C PHE A 51 12.78 2.23 10.02
N VAL A 52 13.05 1.39 11.02
CA VAL A 52 12.22 0.21 11.33
C VAL A 52 10.79 0.63 11.66
N THR A 53 10.63 1.67 12.47
CA THR A 53 9.31 2.19 12.87
C THR A 53 8.53 2.70 11.65
N ILE A 54 9.16 3.52 10.80
CA ILE A 54 8.57 4.04 9.57
C ILE A 54 8.15 2.89 8.65
N LEU A 55 9.03 1.89 8.46
CA LEU A 55 8.78 0.77 7.57
C LEU A 55 7.59 -0.08 8.05
N ILE A 56 7.53 -0.40 9.35
CA ILE A 56 6.42 -1.16 9.93
C ILE A 56 5.11 -0.37 9.79
N LEU A 57 5.09 0.91 10.17
CA LEU A 57 3.91 1.76 10.08
C LEU A 57 3.39 1.86 8.63
N SER A 58 4.27 2.07 7.66
CA SER A 58 3.91 2.14 6.24
C SER A 58 3.35 0.83 5.72
N ILE A 59 3.94 -0.32 6.08
CA ILE A 59 3.43 -1.63 5.68
C ILE A 59 2.04 -1.85 6.28
N VAL A 60 1.88 -1.66 7.58
CA VAL A 60 0.60 -1.87 8.27
C VAL A 60 -0.49 -0.99 7.69
N MET A 61 -0.20 0.29 7.45
CA MET A 61 -1.16 1.21 6.86
C MET A 61 -1.50 0.84 5.41
N ALA A 62 -0.51 0.47 4.60
CA ALA A 62 -0.73 0.05 3.22
C ALA A 62 -1.58 -1.22 3.14
N ILE A 63 -1.32 -2.23 3.97
CA ILE A 63 -2.12 -3.47 4.04
C ILE A 63 -3.55 -3.15 4.46
N ALA A 64 -3.74 -2.36 5.52
CA ALA A 64 -5.07 -2.02 6.03
C ALA A 64 -5.89 -1.28 4.97
N LEU A 65 -5.31 -0.23 4.36
CA LEU A 65 -5.99 0.55 3.33
C LEU A 65 -6.25 -0.28 2.07
N SER A 66 -5.27 -1.04 1.58
CA SER A 66 -5.49 -1.89 0.40
C SER A 66 -6.54 -2.98 0.67
N GLY A 67 -6.56 -3.55 1.88
CA GLY A 67 -7.56 -4.53 2.29
C GLY A 67 -8.96 -3.93 2.34
N ILE A 68 -9.11 -2.72 2.87
CA ILE A 68 -10.38 -1.97 2.85
C ILE A 68 -10.78 -1.67 1.41
N THR A 69 -9.86 -1.21 0.56
CA THR A 69 -10.14 -0.95 -0.86
C THR A 69 -10.60 -2.21 -1.57
N LEU A 70 -9.94 -3.35 -1.34
CA LEU A 70 -10.34 -4.63 -1.93
C LEU A 70 -11.72 -5.08 -1.41
N PHE A 71 -12.00 -4.89 -0.12
CA PHE A 71 -13.32 -5.19 0.48
C PHE A 71 -14.44 -4.31 -0.08
N ILE A 72 -14.16 -3.06 -0.44
CA ILE A 72 -15.17 -2.15 -1.04
C ILE A 72 -15.40 -2.50 -2.52
N VAL A 73 -14.35 -2.92 -3.23
CA VAL A 73 -14.38 -3.19 -4.68
C VAL A 73 -14.94 -4.58 -5.01
N LEU A 74 -14.78 -5.55 -4.11
CA LEU A 74 -15.26 -6.94 -4.24
C LEU A 74 -16.70 -7.08 -3.75
#